data_AF-A0A2M9PBI8-F1
#
_entry.id   AF-A0A2M9PBI8-F1
#
_cell.length_a   1.000
_cell.length_b   1.000
_cell.length_c   1.000
_cell.angle_alpha   90.00
_cell.angle_beta   90.00
_cell.angle_gamma   90.00
#
_symmetry.space_group_name_H-M   'P 1'
#
loop_
_entity.id
_entity.type
_entity.pdbx_description
1 polymer ?
#
loop_
_entity_poly.entity_id
_entity_poly.type
_entity_poly.pdbx_seq_one_letter_code
_entity_poly.pdbx_strand_id
1 'polypeptide(L)'
;MLLGPALLKTRFGVDEVVTTLLLNFVVLLFVSMLLEGLLKDARGLGWPQSAKVIDAAQWPRLIRGKRLHWGFVVGILAALGVAALMARTTLGYAMRAVGHNAE
;
A
#
# COMPACT_ATOMS: atom_id res chain seq x y z
N MET A 1 5.84 -1.82 -2.05
CA MET A 1 5.60 -3.28 -2.09
C MET A 1 6.87 -4.09 -2.33
N LEU A 2 7.87 -3.59 -3.09
CA LEU A 2 9.11 -4.34 -3.38
C LEU A 2 10.14 -4.36 -2.24
N LEU A 3 9.96 -3.56 -1.18
CA LEU A 3 10.96 -3.42 -0.12
C LEU A 3 11.24 -4.75 0.60
N GLY A 4 10.21 -5.57 0.86
CA GLY A 4 10.36 -6.92 1.42
C GLY A 4 11.12 -7.87 0.50
N PRO A 5 10.65 -8.09 -0.74
CA PRO A 5 11.35 -8.90 -1.74
C PRO A 5 12.80 -8.44 -2.00
N ALA A 6 13.05 -7.13 -2.10
CA ALA A 6 14.39 -6.58 -2.29
C ALA A 6 15.32 -6.85 -1.09
N LEU A 7 14.79 -6.80 0.14
CA LEU A 7 15.56 -7.15 1.34
C LEU A 7 15.89 -8.65 1.38
N LEU A 8 14.95 -9.50 0.97
CA LEU A 8 15.16 -10.95 0.90
C LEU A 8 16.18 -11.32 -0.18
N LYS A 9 16.13 -10.66 -1.34
CA LYS A 9 17.12 -10.82 -2.41
C LYS A 9 18.52 -10.37 -1.97
N THR A 10 18.63 -9.19 -1.37
CA THR A 10 19.94 -8.62 -0.97
C THR A 10 20.58 -9.35 0.21
N ARG A 11 19.80 -9.87 1.17
CA ARG A 11 20.33 -10.52 2.37
C ARG A 11 20.44 -12.05 2.24
N PHE A 12 19.53 -12.69 1.52
CA PHE A 12 19.43 -14.15 1.45
C PHE A 12 19.59 -14.71 0.03
N GLY A 13 19.81 -13.87 -0.98
CA GLY A 13 20.04 -14.31 -2.36
C GLY A 13 18.83 -14.95 -3.04
N VAL A 14 17.61 -14.71 -2.52
CA VAL A 14 16.38 -15.30 -3.05
C VAL A 14 15.88 -14.52 -4.27
N ASP A 15 15.37 -15.22 -5.27
CA ASP A 15 14.73 -14.61 -6.45
C ASP A 15 13.53 -13.73 -6.07
N GLU A 16 13.61 -12.46 -6.46
CA GLU A 16 12.57 -11.46 -6.19
C GLU A 16 11.26 -11.77 -6.92
N VAL A 17 11.33 -12.34 -8.12
CA VAL A 17 10.14 -12.73 -8.90
C VAL A 17 9.40 -13.85 -8.18
N VAL A 18 10.11 -14.87 -7.70
CA VAL A 18 9.51 -15.97 -6.94
C VAL A 18 8.95 -15.45 -5.62
N THR A 19 9.70 -14.60 -4.92
CA THR A 19 9.27 -14.02 -3.64
C THR A 19 8.01 -13.18 -3.79
N THR A 20 7.91 -12.32 -4.82
CA THR A 20 6.73 -11.49 -5.07
C THR A 20 5.50 -12.33 -5.46
N LEU A 21 5.69 -13.40 -6.25
CA LEU A 21 4.64 -14.36 -6.57
C LEU A 21 4.11 -15.07 -5.33
N LEU A 22 4.99 -15.63 -4.50
CA LEU A 22 4.60 -16.34 -3.28
C LEU A 22 3.98 -15.40 -2.24
N LEU A 23 4.50 -14.18 -2.12
CA LEU A 23 4.00 -13.19 -1.17
C LEU A 23 2.54 -12.81 -1.44
N ASN A 24 2.08 -12.90 -2.70
CA ASN A 24 0.66 -12.70 -3.03
C ASN A 24 -0.23 -13.69 -2.24
N PHE A 25 0.10 -14.99 -2.28
CA PHE A 25 -0.63 -16.02 -1.56
C PHE A 25 -0.53 -15.86 -0.05
N VAL A 26 0.67 -15.54 0.45
CA VAL A 26 0.88 -15.30 1.89
C VAL A 26 -0.01 -14.15 2.36
N VAL A 27 -0.05 -13.04 1.63
CA VAL A 27 -0.90 -11.89 1.96
C VAL A 27 -2.38 -12.25 1.90
N LEU A 28 -2.81 -13.01 0.87
CA LEU A 28 -4.20 -13.43 0.75
C LEU A 28 -4.63 -14.31 1.93
N LEU A 29 -3.84 -15.34 2.26
CA LEU A 29 -4.10 -16.21 3.41
C LEU A 29 -4.06 -15.45 4.73
N PHE A 30 -3.11 -14.52 4.87
CA PHE A 30 -2.98 -13.68 6.05
C PHE A 30 -4.20 -12.78 6.24
N VAL A 31 -4.71 -12.16 5.18
CA VAL A 31 -5.93 -11.35 5.22
C VAL A 31 -7.15 -12.22 5.53
N SER A 32 -7.28 -13.40 4.93
CA SER A 32 -8.35 -14.36 5.28
C SER A 32 -8.32 -14.73 6.77
N MET A 33 -7.14 -15.05 7.29
CA MET A 33 -6.95 -15.35 8.72
C MET A 33 -7.39 -14.18 9.61
N LEU A 34 -7.08 -12.95 9.23
CA LEU A 34 -7.51 -11.75 9.98
C LEU A 34 -9.03 -11.56 9.94
N LEU A 35 -9.65 -11.73 8.78
CA LEU A 35 -11.09 -11.52 8.58
C LEU A 35 -11.95 -12.62 9.21
N GLU A 36 -11.43 -13.85 9.31
CA GLU A 36 -12.09 -14.97 9.98
C GLU A 36 -11.82 -15.01 11.48
N GLY A 37 -10.71 -14.41 11.91
CA GLY A 37 -10.28 -14.33 13.31
C GLY A 37 -10.46 -12.94 13.92
N LEU A 38 -9.35 -12.25 14.15
CA LEU A 38 -9.26 -11.10 15.06
C LEU A 38 -10.05 -9.87 14.61
N LEU A 39 -10.16 -9.63 13.31
CA LEU A 39 -10.83 -8.45 12.75
C LEU A 39 -12.30 -8.72 12.40
N LYS A 40 -12.79 -9.94 12.60
CA LYS A 40 -14.14 -10.35 12.22
C LYS A 40 -15.20 -9.50 12.89
N ASP A 41 -16.14 -8.96 12.10
CA ASP A 41 -17.31 -8.28 12.65
C ASP A 41 -18.28 -9.30 13.27
N ALA A 42 -18.47 -9.22 14.60
CA ALA A 42 -19.42 -10.05 15.33
C ALA A 42 -20.88 -9.86 14.86
N ARG A 43 -21.19 -8.73 14.22
CA ARG A 43 -22.53 -8.40 13.69
C ARG A 43 -22.66 -8.67 12.18
N GLY A 44 -21.59 -9.12 11.53
CA GLY A 44 -21.49 -9.28 10.08
C GLY A 44 -22.23 -10.48 9.48
N LEU A 45 -23.21 -11.07 10.18
CA LEU A 45 -24.03 -12.21 9.73
C LEU A 45 -23.19 -13.41 9.20
N GLY A 46 -21.98 -13.61 9.71
CA GLY A 46 -21.08 -14.70 9.30
C GLY A 46 -20.19 -14.41 8.08
N TRP A 47 -20.27 -13.22 7.48
CA TRP A 47 -19.41 -12.84 6.35
C TRP A 47 -17.99 -12.49 6.81
N PRO A 48 -16.94 -12.84 6.04
CA PRO A 48 -15.54 -12.50 6.34
C PRO A 48 -15.28 -11.02 6.03
N GLN A 49 -15.78 -10.14 6.91
CA GLN A 49 -15.61 -8.70 6.81
C GLN A 49 -15.20 -8.11 8.16
N SER A 50 -14.43 -7.02 8.12
CA SER A 50 -14.10 -6.26 9.31
C SER A 50 -15.23 -5.33 9.73
N ALA A 51 -15.22 -4.95 11.01
CA ALA A 51 -16.15 -3.95 11.52
C ALA A 51 -16.00 -2.63 10.76
N LYS A 52 -17.13 -1.94 10.51
CA LYS A 52 -17.13 -0.65 9.83
C LYS A 52 -16.28 0.36 10.59
N VAL A 53 -15.50 1.14 9.84
CA VAL A 53 -14.71 2.25 10.39
C VAL A 53 -15.65 3.28 11.02
N ILE A 54 -15.36 3.69 12.25
CA ILE A 54 -16.13 4.71 12.98
C ILE A 54 -16.22 6.00 12.17
N ASP A 55 -17.36 6.69 12.22
CA ASP A 55 -17.60 7.88 11.40
C ASP A 55 -16.58 9.00 11.68
N ALA A 56 -16.09 9.10 12.92
CA ALA A 56 -15.03 10.05 13.30
C ALA A 56 -13.66 9.76 12.66
N ALA A 57 -13.41 8.51 12.25
CA ALA A 57 -12.18 8.10 11.58
C ALA A 57 -12.31 8.08 10.04
N GLN A 58 -13.48 8.43 9.51
CA GLN A 58 -13.68 8.56 8.07
C GLN A 58 -13.23 9.95 7.60
N TRP A 59 -12.64 10.00 6.40
CA TRP A 59 -12.28 11.27 5.79
C TRP A 59 -13.53 12.12 5.53
N PRO A 60 -13.52 13.42 5.87
CA PRO A 60 -14.65 14.29 5.60
C PRO A 60 -14.91 14.36 4.10
N ARG A 61 -16.19 14.30 3.73
CA ARG A 61 -16.62 14.41 2.34
C ARG A 61 -16.39 15.82 1.82
N LEU A 62 -15.85 15.93 0.62
CA LEU A 62 -15.56 17.22 -0.02
C LEU A 62 -16.84 17.83 -0.61
N ILE A 63 -17.74 16.99 -1.12
CA ILE A 63 -19.04 17.40 -1.67
C ILE A 63 -20.13 16.55 -1.03
N ARG A 64 -21.13 17.21 -0.40
CA ARG A 64 -22.29 16.52 0.16
C ARG A 64 -23.05 15.77 -0.93
N GLY A 65 -23.37 14.51 -0.69
CA GLY A 65 -24.04 13.63 -1.66
C GLY A 65 -23.11 12.88 -2.64
N LYS A 66 -21.81 13.22 -2.72
CA LYS A 66 -20.84 12.47 -3.52
C LYS A 66 -19.93 11.62 -2.64
N ARG A 67 -19.35 10.57 -3.22
CA ARG A 67 -18.32 9.71 -2.57
C ARG A 67 -16.94 10.39 -2.49
N LEU A 68 -16.81 11.62 -3.00
CA LEU A 68 -15.56 12.38 -3.00
C LEU A 68 -15.25 12.88 -1.59
N HIS A 69 -14.07 12.51 -1.07
CA HIS A 69 -13.58 12.87 0.25
C HIS A 69 -12.21 13.55 0.17
N TRP A 70 -11.80 14.18 1.28
CA TRP A 70 -10.53 14.91 1.36
C TRP A 70 -9.28 14.09 1.04
N GLY A 71 -9.31 12.77 1.22
CA GLY A 71 -8.26 11.87 0.73
C GLY A 71 -7.90 12.04 -0.75
N PHE A 72 -8.81 12.52 -1.61
CA PHE A 72 -8.49 12.87 -3.00
C PHE A 72 -7.48 14.01 -3.11
N VAL A 73 -7.70 15.08 -2.34
CA VAL A 73 -6.79 16.24 -2.31
C VAL A 73 -5.43 15.83 -1.75
N VAL A 74 -5.42 15.04 -0.67
CA VAL A 74 -4.18 14.47 -0.10
C VAL A 74 -3.44 13.62 -1.13
N GLY A 75 -4.15 12.81 -1.93
CA GLY A 75 -3.57 12.03 -3.02
C GLY A 75 -2.88 12.89 -4.08
N ILE A 76 -3.50 14.00 -4.50
CA ILE A 76 -2.90 14.94 -5.45
C ILE A 76 -1.64 15.59 -4.84
N LEU A 77 -1.73 16.06 -3.60
CA LEU A 77 -0.58 16.68 -2.91
C LEU A 77 0.58 15.69 -2.75
N ALA A 78 0.29 14.43 -2.42
CA ALA A 78 1.31 13.39 -2.33
C ALA A 78 1.95 13.11 -3.69
N ALA A 79 1.16 13.04 -4.77
CA ALA A 79 1.68 12.84 -6.12
C ALA A 79 2.60 13.99 -6.55
N LEU A 80 2.18 15.24 -6.31
CA LEU A 80 3.01 16.43 -6.56
C LEU A 80 4.28 16.43 -5.69
N GLY A 81 4.17 16.01 -4.43
CA GLY A 81 5.29 15.87 -3.51
C GLY A 81 6.31 14.85 -4.00
N VAL A 82 5.86 13.69 -4.46
CA VAL A 82 6.73 12.66 -5.06
C VAL A 82 7.35 13.18 -6.37
N ALA A 83 6.59 13.86 -7.21
CA ALA A 83 7.11 14.45 -8.45
C ALA A 83 8.20 15.49 -8.16
N ALA A 84 7.99 16.36 -7.16
CA ALA A 84 8.97 17.34 -6.72
C ALA A 84 10.21 16.66 -6.10
N LEU A 85 10.03 15.62 -5.28
CA LEU A 85 11.11 14.81 -4.72
C LEU A 85 11.98 14.22 -5.85
N MET A 86 11.36 13.60 -6.85
CA MET A 86 12.04 13.00 -7.99
C MET A 86 12.80 14.03 -8.84
N ALA A 87 12.19 15.20 -9.09
CA ALA A 87 12.73 16.20 -9.99
C ALA A 87 13.76 17.13 -9.34
N ARG A 88 13.60 17.46 -8.05
CA ARG A 88 14.31 18.58 -7.40
C ARG A 88 15.20 18.18 -6.21
N THR A 89 15.33 16.89 -5.89
CA THR A 89 16.19 16.46 -4.77
C THR A 89 17.32 15.53 -5.20
N THR A 90 18.41 15.52 -4.40
CA THR A 90 19.56 14.63 -4.59
C THR A 90 19.16 13.16 -4.45
N LEU A 91 18.22 12.84 -3.57
CA LEU A 91 17.65 11.49 -3.44
C LEU A 91 16.95 11.07 -4.75
N GLY A 92 16.13 11.95 -5.33
CA GLY A 92 15.47 11.70 -6.61
C GLY A 92 16.44 11.53 -7.78
N TYR A 93 17.55 12.28 -7.78
CA TYR A 93 18.63 12.11 -8.74
C TYR A 93 19.33 10.75 -8.57
N ALA A 94 19.71 10.38 -7.35
CA ALA A 94 20.37 9.11 -7.06
C ALA A 94 19.49 7.91 -7.46
N MET A 95 18.19 7.94 -7.14
CA MET A 95 17.24 6.91 -7.54
C MET A 95 17.16 6.74 -9.07
N ARG A 96 17.17 7.84 -9.84
CA ARG A 96 17.16 7.77 -11.32
C ARG A 96 18.49 7.26 -11.88
N ALA A 97 19.61 7.69 -11.29
CA ALA A 97 20.95 7.30 -11.73
C ALA A 97 21.19 5.80 -11.63
N VAL A 98 20.74 5.16 -10.54
CA VAL A 98 20.85 3.69 -10.38
C VAL A 98 20.09 2.94 -11.48
N GLY A 99 18.95 3.47 -11.93
CA GLY A 99 18.17 2.88 -13.03
C GLY A 99 18.69 3.19 -14.44
N HIS A 100 19.72 4.04 -14.59
CA HIS A 100 20.33 4.39 -15.87
C HIS A 100 21.64 3.62 -16.15
N ASN A 101 22.03 2.68 -15.28
CA ASN A 101 23.12 1.77 -15.62
C ASN A 101 22.68 0.91 -16.80
N ALA A 102 23.36 1.09 -17.94
CA ALA A 102 23.30 0.13 -19.03
C ALA A 102 23.92 -1.18 -18.51
N GLU A 103 23.13 -2.24 -18.47
CA GLU A 103 23.70 -3.59 -18.54
C GLU A 103 24.43 -3.78 -19.88
#